data_AF-A0A924K2I9-F1
#
_entry.id   AF-A0A924K2I9-F1
#
_cell.length_a   1.000
_cell.length_b   1.000
_cell.length_c   1.000
_cell.angle_alpha   90.00
_cell.angle_beta   90.00
_cell.angle_gamma   90.00
#
_symmetry.space_group_name_H-M   'P 1'
#
loop_
_entity.id
_entity.type
_entity.pdbx_description
1 polymer ?
#
loop_
_entity_poly.entity_id
_entity_poly.type
_entity_poly.pdbx_seq_one_letter_code
_entity_poly.pdbx_strand_id
1 'polypeptide(L)'
;MAALLLDVPMPQVAVASALALLLVIAWAAADLVRNERAWRAAPLSVTRKLPGAFALGVPTVLTLAVVNESTVAWAVDVFDEVDPRFVHEGLPQSIVVPPLGRVDIRYTVTAQRRGIAQLGVTQLRSRTFLRAFDVLRRVGEARTIRVYPNFAAVAGYAWLAGDRRLAQIGIKTYAQRGLGTDFRQLSDYRRGDSIRHIDWKATMKHQRPIVREFQDDRDQRVFFMLDCGRRMRADEGTLGIGGSHFDQALNALMLLGYVALKEGDEVGAMTFGNAAGEQRDFAPRKGTATMNALMNRLHDIEPGSSHSDYLVAAQSLLRLYPKRALVIMLTNFRDEDAAELRPALRLLRRHHLVLVASLREKVIGQLQSQPHDTPQRGAEVAAAHLFEQSRRDAFAQVVGNDPLSIDVEPAQLAVTLVNRYHSVKRAGLL
;
A
#
# COMPACT_ATOMS: atom_id res chain seq x y z
N MET A 1 -25.06 52.50 -32.54
CA MET A 1 -26.54 52.67 -32.55
C MET A 1 -26.98 54.06 -32.07
N ALA A 2 -26.60 54.53 -30.88
CA ALA A 2 -27.01 55.86 -30.38
C ALA A 2 -26.49 57.06 -31.21
N ALA A 3 -25.27 56.99 -31.74
CA ALA A 3 -24.70 58.07 -32.56
C ALA A 3 -25.37 58.26 -33.94
N LEU A 4 -25.94 57.19 -34.50
CA LEU A 4 -26.74 57.21 -35.74
C LEU A 4 -28.13 57.84 -35.52
N LEU A 5 -28.63 57.83 -34.28
CA LEU A 5 -29.90 58.46 -33.90
C LEU A 5 -29.76 59.96 -33.56
N LEU A 6 -28.53 60.46 -33.41
CA LEU A 6 -28.19 61.82 -32.98
C LEU A 6 -27.46 62.65 -34.06
N ASP A 7 -27.38 62.12 -35.29
CA ASP A 7 -26.75 62.76 -36.47
C ASP A 7 -25.29 63.24 -36.23
N VAL A 8 -24.55 62.50 -35.40
CA VAL A 8 -23.15 62.84 -35.07
C VAL A 8 -22.23 62.42 -36.23
N PRO A 9 -21.33 63.29 -36.72
CA PRO A 9 -20.40 62.97 -37.80
C PRO A 9 -19.57 61.71 -37.49
N MET A 10 -19.57 60.73 -38.42
CA MET A 10 -18.78 59.50 -38.33
C MET A 10 -17.30 59.69 -37.88
N PRO A 11 -16.53 60.71 -38.34
CA PRO A 11 -15.17 60.91 -37.85
C PRO A 11 -15.12 61.29 -36.36
N GLN A 12 -16.10 62.04 -35.84
CA GLN A 12 -16.17 62.38 -34.41
C GLN A 12 -16.51 61.14 -33.57
N VAL A 13 -17.41 60.28 -34.06
CA VAL A 13 -17.73 58.99 -33.43
C VAL A 13 -16.51 58.07 -33.41
N ALA A 14 -15.73 58.03 -34.49
CA ALA A 14 -14.51 57.22 -34.57
C ALA A 14 -13.44 57.71 -33.58
N VAL A 15 -13.19 59.02 -33.52
CA VAL A 15 -12.25 59.62 -32.55
C VAL A 15 -12.70 59.38 -31.11
N ALA A 16 -13.98 59.61 -30.80
CA ALA A 16 -14.53 59.36 -29.47
C ALA A 16 -14.42 57.87 -29.06
N SER A 17 -14.68 56.96 -30.00
CA SER A 17 -14.55 55.52 -29.77
C SER A 17 -13.09 55.10 -29.56
N ALA A 18 -12.16 55.67 -30.34
CA ALA A 18 -10.73 55.43 -30.18
C ALA A 18 -10.21 55.96 -28.83
N LEU A 19 -10.64 57.16 -28.42
CA LEU A 19 -10.32 57.72 -27.10
C LEU A 19 -10.89 56.88 -25.96
N ALA A 20 -12.15 56.43 -26.08
CA ALA A 20 -12.76 55.54 -25.09
C ALA A 20 -12.00 54.21 -24.98
N LEU A 21 -11.62 53.62 -26.11
CA LEU A 21 -10.80 52.41 -26.13
C LEU A 21 -9.43 52.63 -25.48
N LEU A 22 -8.74 53.73 -25.79
CA LEU A 22 -7.47 54.09 -25.17
C LEU A 22 -7.60 54.28 -23.65
N LEU A 23 -8.69 54.89 -23.18
CA LEU A 23 -8.97 55.03 -21.75
C LEU A 23 -9.18 53.68 -21.06
N VAL A 24 -9.92 52.75 -21.69
CA VAL A 24 -10.11 51.38 -21.16
C VAL A 24 -8.79 50.63 -21.11
N ILE A 25 -7.97 50.74 -22.15
CA ILE A 25 -6.63 50.10 -22.19
C ILE A 25 -5.73 50.69 -21.11
N ALA A 26 -5.69 52.02 -20.96
CA ALA A 26 -4.89 52.69 -19.94
C ALA A 26 -5.34 52.31 -18.52
N TRP A 27 -6.65 52.22 -18.28
CA TRP A 27 -7.22 51.76 -17.01
C TRP A 27 -6.82 50.32 -16.69
N ALA A 28 -6.96 49.41 -17.66
CA ALA A 28 -6.58 48.01 -17.49
C ALA A 28 -5.07 47.86 -17.25
N ALA A 29 -4.24 48.57 -18.02
CA ALA A 29 -2.78 48.56 -17.84
C ALA A 29 -2.37 49.12 -16.46
N ALA A 30 -2.99 50.20 -16.00
CA ALA A 30 -2.73 50.77 -14.69
C ALA A 30 -3.12 49.80 -13.56
N ASP A 31 -4.24 49.09 -13.70
CA ASP A 31 -4.67 48.04 -12.75
C ASP A 31 -3.64 46.90 -12.67
N LEU A 32 -3.22 46.39 -13.83
CA LEU A 32 -2.25 45.30 -13.90
C LEU A 32 -0.90 45.70 -13.30
N VAL A 33 -0.39 46.90 -13.64
CA VAL A 33 0.89 47.42 -13.09
C VAL A 33 0.79 47.61 -11.58
N ARG A 34 -0.32 48.16 -11.08
CA ARG A 34 -0.55 48.32 -9.63
C ARG A 34 -0.57 46.96 -8.92
N ASN A 35 -1.27 45.98 -9.49
CA ASN A 35 -1.36 44.62 -8.95
C ASN A 35 0.00 43.91 -8.95
N GLU A 36 0.76 43.98 -10.04
CA GLU A 36 2.11 43.42 -10.16
C GLU A 36 3.08 44.05 -9.16
N ARG A 37 3.04 45.37 -8.98
CA ARG A 37 3.89 46.06 -7.98
C ARG A 37 3.56 45.63 -6.56
N ALA A 38 2.27 45.57 -6.21
CA ALA A 38 1.84 45.13 -4.89
C ALA A 38 2.27 43.68 -4.61
N TRP A 39 2.09 42.79 -5.59
CA TRP A 39 2.50 41.39 -5.48
C TRP A 39 4.01 41.21 -5.34
N ARG A 40 4.82 41.93 -6.14
CA ARG A 40 6.29 41.81 -6.10
C ARG A 40 6.91 42.39 -4.84
N ALA A 41 6.29 43.40 -4.24
CA ALA A 41 6.78 44.02 -3.02
C ALA A 41 6.68 43.07 -1.81
N ALA A 42 5.58 42.33 -1.69
CA ALA A 42 5.35 41.35 -0.63
C ALA A 42 4.37 40.27 -1.14
N PRO A 43 4.88 39.23 -1.83
CA PRO A 43 4.04 38.16 -2.35
C PRO A 43 3.47 37.31 -1.21
N LEU A 44 2.32 36.68 -1.46
CA LEU A 44 1.81 35.69 -0.51
C LEU A 44 2.75 34.49 -0.44
N SER A 45 3.13 34.11 0.78
CA SER A 45 3.91 32.90 1.03
C SER A 45 2.99 31.76 1.47
N VAL A 46 3.29 30.55 1.01
CA VAL A 46 2.47 29.37 1.27
C VAL A 46 3.35 28.27 1.86
N THR A 47 2.91 27.71 2.98
CA THR A 47 3.60 26.60 3.65
C THR A 47 2.63 25.45 3.89
N ARG A 48 2.95 24.28 3.34
CA ARG A 48 2.19 23.05 3.52
C ARG A 48 2.71 22.26 4.72
N LYS A 49 1.81 21.90 5.64
CA LYS A 49 2.12 20.92 6.71
C LYS A 49 1.80 19.51 6.22
N LEU A 50 2.85 18.70 6.08
CA LEU A 50 2.75 17.31 5.64
C LEU A 50 2.90 16.32 6.80
N PRO A 51 2.21 15.18 6.78
CA PRO A 51 2.52 14.07 7.67
C PRO A 51 3.88 13.45 7.32
N GLY A 52 4.42 12.63 8.22
CA GLY A 52 5.68 11.91 7.97
C GLY A 52 5.59 10.87 6.85
N ALA A 53 4.40 10.33 6.57
CA ALA A 53 4.14 9.36 5.53
C ALA A 53 2.64 9.34 5.16
N PHE A 54 2.33 8.90 3.95
CA PHE A 54 0.95 8.60 3.54
C PHE A 54 0.74 7.09 3.47
N ALA A 55 -0.49 6.66 3.75
CA ALA A 55 -0.90 5.28 3.58
C ALA A 55 -1.99 5.19 2.50
N LEU A 56 -1.91 4.13 1.71
CA LEU A 56 -2.88 3.83 0.65
C LEU A 56 -4.32 3.81 1.20
N GLY A 57 -5.22 4.59 0.63
CA GLY A 57 -6.64 4.59 1.01
C GLY A 57 -6.97 5.20 2.37
N VAL A 58 -6.01 5.83 3.06
CA VAL A 58 -6.26 6.53 4.33
C VAL A 58 -6.50 8.02 4.06
N PRO A 59 -7.71 8.54 4.33
CA PRO A 59 -7.97 9.97 4.22
C PRO A 59 -7.09 10.75 5.18
N THR A 60 -6.34 11.71 4.64
CA THR A 60 -5.38 12.51 5.39
C THR A 60 -5.71 13.98 5.23
N VAL A 61 -5.96 14.66 6.35
CA VAL A 61 -6.21 16.11 6.36
C VAL A 61 -4.88 16.86 6.29
N LEU A 62 -4.72 17.67 5.25
CA LEU A 62 -3.59 18.57 5.07
C LEU A 62 -3.97 19.99 5.47
N THR A 63 -3.00 20.72 6.01
CA THR A 63 -3.16 22.15 6.36
C THR A 63 -2.20 22.97 5.52
N LEU A 64 -2.74 23.93 4.79
CA LEU A 64 -1.98 24.88 3.98
C LEU A 64 -2.08 26.26 4.63
N ALA A 65 -0.94 26.80 5.02
CA ALA A 65 -0.84 28.12 5.62
C ALA A 65 -0.53 29.14 4.53
N VAL A 66 -1.41 30.13 4.38
CA VAL A 66 -1.21 31.27 3.48
C VAL A 66 -0.92 32.50 4.32
N VAL A 67 0.26 33.08 4.14
CA VAL A 67 0.74 34.23 4.92
C VAL A 67 0.87 35.43 4.00
N ASN A 68 0.37 36.57 4.49
CA ASN A 68 0.42 37.85 3.80
C ASN A 68 1.25 38.84 4.60
N GLU A 69 2.44 39.18 4.09
CA GLU A 69 3.31 40.19 4.68
C GLU A 69 3.06 41.59 4.11
N SER A 70 2.11 41.73 3.19
CA SER A 70 1.74 43.02 2.61
C SER A 70 0.71 43.77 3.47
N THR A 71 0.59 45.06 3.24
CA THR A 71 -0.40 45.94 3.87
C THR A 71 -1.77 45.92 3.18
N VAL A 72 -1.96 45.07 2.16
CA VAL A 72 -3.20 44.98 1.38
C VAL A 72 -3.80 43.59 1.55
N ALA A 73 -5.13 43.50 1.60
CA ALA A 73 -5.83 42.22 1.65
C ALA A 73 -5.85 41.56 0.27
N TRP A 74 -5.67 40.24 0.23
CA TRP A 74 -5.74 39.47 -1.01
C TRP A 74 -6.91 38.50 -0.97
N ALA A 75 -7.85 38.68 -1.90
CA ALA A 75 -8.91 37.70 -2.17
C ALA A 75 -8.40 36.72 -3.23
N VAL A 76 -8.20 35.46 -2.84
CA VAL A 76 -7.60 34.42 -3.68
C VAL A 76 -8.43 33.13 -3.64
N ASP A 77 -8.58 32.49 -4.79
CA ASP A 77 -8.89 31.07 -4.87
C ASP A 77 -7.58 30.28 -4.77
N VAL A 78 -7.51 29.38 -3.81
CA VAL A 78 -6.36 28.55 -3.53
C VAL A 78 -6.61 27.14 -4.03
N PHE A 79 -5.75 26.66 -4.91
CA PHE A 79 -5.71 25.26 -5.34
C PHE A 79 -4.33 24.70 -5.08
N ASP A 80 -4.23 23.76 -4.16
CA ASP A 80 -2.97 23.10 -3.87
C ASP A 80 -2.77 21.92 -4.81
N GLU A 81 -1.73 21.93 -5.65
CA GLU A 81 -1.58 20.93 -6.70
C GLU A 81 -1.27 19.55 -6.11
N VAL A 82 -2.23 18.62 -6.24
CA VAL A 82 -2.14 17.26 -5.73
C VAL A 82 -1.79 16.30 -6.87
N ASP A 83 -0.91 15.32 -6.61
CA ASP A 83 -0.57 14.26 -7.56
C ASP A 83 -1.86 13.52 -8.04
N PRO A 84 -1.99 13.17 -9.33
CA PRO A 84 -3.13 12.40 -9.85
C PRO A 84 -3.40 11.07 -9.15
N ARG A 85 -2.42 10.53 -8.41
CA ARG A 85 -2.58 9.35 -7.56
C ARG A 85 -3.42 9.60 -6.32
N PHE A 86 -3.84 10.82 -6.04
CA PHE A 86 -4.69 11.16 -4.91
C PHE A 86 -6.04 11.68 -5.39
N VAL A 87 -7.08 11.33 -4.64
CA VAL A 87 -8.34 12.07 -4.65
C VAL A 87 -8.26 13.13 -3.57
N HIS A 88 -8.76 14.32 -3.85
CA HIS A 88 -8.82 15.40 -2.89
C HIS A 88 -10.25 15.92 -2.71
N GLU A 89 -10.55 16.39 -1.51
CA GLU A 89 -11.82 17.00 -1.15
C GLU A 89 -11.58 18.35 -0.48
N GLY A 90 -12.38 19.35 -0.85
CA GLY A 90 -12.28 20.70 -0.31
C GLY A 90 -11.26 21.60 -1.03
N LEU A 91 -10.90 21.33 -2.29
CA LEU A 91 -10.16 22.27 -3.15
C LEU A 91 -10.93 22.48 -4.47
N PRO A 92 -10.87 23.68 -5.08
CA PRO A 92 -10.24 24.91 -4.58
C PRO A 92 -11.02 25.55 -3.41
N GLN A 93 -10.37 26.45 -2.66
CA GLN A 93 -11.03 27.27 -1.61
C GLN A 93 -10.83 28.76 -1.86
N SER A 94 -11.90 29.54 -1.76
CA SER A 94 -11.85 31.00 -1.81
C SER A 94 -11.61 31.58 -0.42
N ILE A 95 -10.54 32.33 -0.24
CA ILE A 95 -10.18 32.98 1.03
C ILE A 95 -9.82 34.45 0.82
N VAL A 96 -9.97 35.23 1.90
CA VAL A 96 -9.39 36.57 1.99
C VAL A 96 -8.26 36.52 3.01
N VAL A 97 -7.03 36.75 2.56
CA VAL A 97 -5.87 36.83 3.44
C VAL A 97 -5.72 38.28 3.91
N PRO A 98 -5.94 38.58 5.20
CA PRO A 98 -5.89 39.95 5.69
C PRO A 98 -4.47 40.52 5.60
N PRO A 99 -4.31 41.86 5.60
CA PRO A 99 -3.00 42.49 5.68
C PRO A 99 -2.22 42.01 6.90
N LEU A 100 -0.91 41.79 6.75
CA LEU A 100 0.00 41.36 7.84
C LEU A 100 -0.55 40.16 8.63
N GLY A 101 -1.18 39.23 7.93
CA GLY A 101 -2.00 38.17 8.53
C GLY A 101 -1.77 36.80 7.92
N ARG A 102 -2.47 35.82 8.47
CA ARG A 102 -2.35 34.41 8.11
C ARG A 102 -3.72 33.75 8.07
N VAL A 103 -3.94 32.90 7.07
CA VAL A 103 -5.10 32.04 6.95
C VAL A 103 -4.63 30.60 6.74
N ASP A 104 -5.10 29.70 7.58
CA ASP A 104 -4.86 28.26 7.44
C ASP A 104 -6.09 27.62 6.78
N ILE A 105 -5.93 27.02 5.61
CA ILE A 105 -6.96 26.21 4.95
C ILE A 105 -6.70 24.74 5.17
N ARG A 106 -7.77 23.93 5.24
CA ARG A 106 -7.69 22.48 5.40
C ARG A 106 -8.40 21.78 4.26
N TYR A 107 -7.77 20.75 3.72
CA TYR A 107 -8.34 19.90 2.69
C TYR A 107 -7.93 18.45 2.93
N THR A 108 -8.71 17.51 2.43
CA THR A 108 -8.44 16.08 2.62
C THR A 108 -7.86 15.51 1.34
N VAL A 109 -6.84 14.66 1.46
CA VAL A 109 -6.31 13.85 0.35
C VAL A 109 -6.31 12.38 0.72
N THR A 110 -6.61 11.53 -0.27
CA THR A 110 -6.61 10.08 -0.12
C THR A 110 -5.82 9.47 -1.27
N ALA A 111 -4.69 8.84 -0.96
CA ALA A 111 -3.86 8.19 -1.97
C ALA A 111 -4.57 6.95 -2.53
N GLN A 112 -4.73 6.86 -3.85
CA GLN A 112 -5.31 5.73 -4.57
C GLN A 112 -4.28 4.71 -5.05
N ARG A 113 -3.00 5.10 -5.14
CA ARG A 113 -1.89 4.24 -5.56
C ARG A 113 -0.67 4.45 -4.65
N ARG A 114 0.10 3.39 -4.44
CA ARG A 114 1.33 3.41 -3.63
C ARG A 114 2.52 4.00 -4.37
N GLY A 115 3.66 4.06 -3.69
CA GLY A 115 4.94 4.51 -4.24
C GLY A 115 5.20 6.00 -4.09
N ILE A 116 6.07 6.52 -4.96
CA ILE A 116 6.54 7.90 -4.90
C ILE A 116 5.56 8.82 -5.64
N ALA A 117 5.03 9.83 -4.97
CA ALA A 117 4.12 10.82 -5.54
C ALA A 117 4.65 12.25 -5.31
N GLN A 118 4.16 13.21 -6.10
CA GLN A 118 4.58 14.61 -6.03
C GLN A 118 3.41 15.54 -5.75
N LEU A 119 3.47 16.25 -4.62
CA LEU A 119 2.60 17.38 -4.41
C LEU A 119 3.26 18.61 -5.04
N GLY A 120 2.58 19.21 -6.01
CA GLY A 120 3.10 20.32 -6.80
C GLY A 120 3.14 21.64 -6.02
N VAL A 121 3.16 22.74 -6.77
CA VAL A 121 3.10 24.11 -6.21
C VAL A 121 1.66 24.51 -5.93
N THR A 122 1.44 25.44 -5.01
CA THR A 122 0.10 25.99 -4.77
C THR A 122 -0.21 27.05 -5.81
N GLN A 123 -1.38 26.94 -6.42
CA GLN A 123 -1.92 27.88 -7.38
C GLN A 123 -2.85 28.87 -6.66
N LEU A 124 -2.58 30.16 -6.83
CA LEU A 124 -3.38 31.26 -6.27
C LEU A 124 -3.98 32.04 -7.43
N ARG A 125 -5.29 31.99 -7.58
CA ARG A 125 -6.02 32.81 -8.56
C ARG A 125 -6.64 34.00 -7.86
N SER A 126 -6.33 35.21 -8.31
CA SER A 126 -6.91 36.45 -7.78
C SER A 126 -7.40 37.35 -8.90
N ARG A 127 -8.38 38.20 -8.60
CA ARG A 127 -8.71 39.34 -9.44
C ARG A 127 -7.82 40.52 -9.08
N THR A 128 -7.38 41.26 -10.08
CA THR A 128 -6.68 42.55 -9.89
C THR A 128 -7.56 43.54 -9.11
N PHE A 129 -6.96 44.58 -8.53
CA PHE A 129 -7.67 45.51 -7.63
C PHE A 129 -8.88 46.19 -8.27
N LEU A 130 -8.78 46.57 -9.55
CA LEU A 130 -9.89 47.14 -10.33
C LEU A 130 -10.66 46.08 -11.12
N ARG A 131 -10.37 44.79 -10.90
CA ARG A 131 -11.04 43.62 -11.49
C ARG A 131 -10.95 43.55 -13.02
N ALA A 132 -9.94 44.19 -13.62
CA ALA A 132 -9.71 44.14 -15.06
C ALA A 132 -9.23 42.76 -15.54
N PHE A 133 -8.52 42.00 -14.69
CA PHE A 133 -7.94 40.70 -15.04
C PHE A 133 -8.07 39.66 -13.91
N ASP A 134 -8.11 38.39 -14.31
CA ASP A 134 -7.81 37.25 -13.44
C ASP A 134 -6.33 36.88 -13.58
N VAL A 135 -5.63 36.78 -12.46
CA VAL A 135 -4.19 36.48 -12.41
C VAL A 135 -3.97 35.19 -11.64
N LEU A 136 -3.30 34.23 -12.28
CA LEU A 136 -2.86 32.98 -11.67
C LEU A 136 -1.39 33.08 -11.27
N ARG A 137 -1.10 32.78 -10.00
CA ARG A 137 0.25 32.69 -9.45
C ARG A 137 0.54 31.30 -8.95
N ARG A 138 1.79 30.87 -9.09
CA ARG A 138 2.30 29.61 -8.55
C ARG A 138 3.28 29.93 -7.44
N VAL A 139 3.04 29.43 -6.24
CA VAL A 139 3.83 29.73 -5.03
C VAL A 139 4.08 28.47 -4.21
N GLY A 140 5.09 28.54 -3.35
CA GLY A 140 5.53 27.38 -2.55
C GLY A 140 6.39 26.41 -3.34
N GLU A 141 6.71 25.29 -2.72
CA GLU A 141 7.63 24.29 -3.26
C GLU A 141 6.91 22.97 -3.53
N ALA A 142 7.25 22.34 -4.65
CA ALA A 142 6.87 20.96 -4.90
C ALA A 142 7.59 20.03 -3.92
N ARG A 143 6.90 19.01 -3.41
CA ARG A 143 7.47 18.01 -2.51
C ARG A 143 7.16 16.60 -2.95
N THR A 144 8.21 15.80 -2.99
CA THR A 144 8.12 14.36 -3.17
C THR A 144 7.73 13.69 -1.87
N ILE A 145 6.69 12.86 -1.92
CA ILE A 145 6.14 12.11 -0.79
C ILE A 145 6.13 10.61 -1.11
N ARG A 146 6.13 9.80 -0.05
CA ARG A 146 6.01 8.34 -0.16
C ARG A 146 4.64 7.91 0.33
N VAL A 147 3.96 7.13 -0.50
CA VAL A 147 2.73 6.41 -0.16
C VAL A 147 3.08 4.96 0.11
N TYR A 148 2.83 4.52 1.33
CA TYR A 148 3.09 3.16 1.77
C TYR A 148 1.84 2.29 1.64
N PRO A 149 2.01 0.96 1.58
CA PRO A 149 0.90 0.02 1.74
C PRO A 149 0.14 0.31 3.04
N ASN A 150 -1.17 0.11 3.03
CA ASN A 150 -2.02 0.32 4.20
C ASN A 150 -1.91 -0.85 5.18
N PHE A 151 -0.75 -0.94 5.82
CA PHE A 151 -0.53 -1.89 6.90
C PHE A 151 -1.40 -1.56 8.12
N ALA A 152 -1.79 -0.30 8.36
CA ALA A 152 -2.61 0.08 9.51
C ALA A 152 -4.03 -0.52 9.48
N ALA A 153 -4.63 -0.70 8.30
CA ALA A 153 -5.90 -1.44 8.18
C ALA A 153 -5.77 -2.90 8.64
N VAL A 154 -4.58 -3.50 8.54
CA VAL A 154 -4.30 -4.90 8.91
C VAL A 154 -3.64 -5.02 10.29
N ALA A 155 -2.89 -4.01 10.71
CA ALA A 155 -2.02 -4.03 11.88
C ALA A 155 -2.29 -2.93 12.91
N GLY A 156 -3.04 -1.87 12.59
CA GLY A 156 -3.76 -1.11 13.62
C GLY A 156 -4.67 -2.03 14.43
N TYR A 157 -5.14 -3.12 13.81
CA TYR A 157 -5.78 -4.26 14.47
C TYR A 157 -4.83 -5.14 15.32
N ALA A 158 -3.53 -5.18 15.03
CA ALA A 158 -2.54 -5.94 15.80
C ALA A 158 -1.93 -5.09 16.95
N TRP A 159 -1.80 -3.77 16.75
CA TRP A 159 -1.25 -2.80 17.70
C TRP A 159 -2.23 -2.44 18.82
N LEU A 160 -3.54 -2.37 18.55
CA LEU A 160 -4.55 -1.99 19.55
C LEU A 160 -5.05 -3.15 20.43
N ALA A 161 -4.65 -4.40 20.17
CA ALA A 161 -5.56 -5.51 20.46
C ALA A 161 -5.01 -6.73 21.21
N GLY A 162 -3.69 -6.83 21.42
CA GLY A 162 -3.10 -7.99 22.07
C GLY A 162 -3.48 -9.32 21.38
N ASP A 163 -3.21 -10.44 22.05
CA ASP A 163 -3.44 -11.78 21.49
C ASP A 163 -4.93 -12.09 21.23
N ARG A 164 -5.85 -11.40 21.93
CA ARG A 164 -7.29 -11.68 21.91
C ARG A 164 -8.03 -11.27 20.63
N ARG A 165 -7.49 -10.37 19.81
CA ARG A 165 -8.18 -9.87 18.60
C ARG A 165 -7.62 -10.41 17.28
N LEU A 166 -6.39 -10.95 17.29
CA LEU A 166 -5.92 -11.83 16.21
C LEU A 166 -6.89 -13.02 16.04
N ALA A 167 -7.36 -13.59 17.16
CA ALA A 167 -8.42 -14.60 17.16
C ALA A 167 -9.74 -14.12 16.52
N GLN A 168 -10.10 -12.83 16.62
CA GLN A 168 -11.33 -12.28 16.04
C GLN A 168 -11.28 -12.16 14.51
N ILE A 169 -10.09 -11.96 13.93
CA ILE A 169 -9.89 -11.98 12.48
C ILE A 169 -9.54 -13.38 11.95
N GLY A 170 -9.78 -14.41 12.76
CA GLY A 170 -9.57 -15.82 12.37
C GLY A 170 -8.11 -16.29 12.45
N ILE A 171 -7.19 -15.49 12.98
CA ILE A 171 -5.82 -15.92 13.28
C ILE A 171 -5.83 -16.73 14.57
N LYS A 172 -5.53 -18.02 14.46
CA LYS A 172 -5.61 -18.92 15.61
C LYS A 172 -4.42 -18.70 16.53
N THR A 173 -4.65 -18.06 17.67
CA THR A 173 -3.64 -17.89 18.71
C THR A 173 -3.57 -19.15 19.57
N TYR A 174 -2.40 -19.77 19.63
CA TYR A 174 -2.16 -20.93 20.49
C TYR A 174 -1.16 -20.54 21.55
N ALA A 175 -1.44 -20.88 22.82
CA ALA A 175 -0.44 -20.81 23.87
C ALA A 175 0.65 -21.85 23.56
N GLN A 176 1.77 -21.41 23.01
CA GLN A 176 2.94 -22.24 22.79
C GLN A 176 3.55 -22.58 24.17
N ARG A 177 3.30 -23.81 24.66
CA ARG A 177 4.14 -24.41 25.70
C ARG A 177 5.31 -25.04 24.98
N GLY A 178 6.50 -24.49 25.21
CA GLY A 178 7.65 -24.77 24.36
C GLY A 178 8.10 -26.23 24.45
N LEU A 179 8.37 -26.78 23.27
CA LEU A 179 9.03 -28.06 23.04
C LEU A 179 10.52 -27.85 22.70
N GLY A 180 11.05 -26.65 22.96
CA GLY A 180 12.44 -26.31 22.66
C GLY A 180 13.44 -27.05 23.55
N THR A 181 14.72 -26.78 23.30
CA THR A 181 15.82 -27.34 24.10
C THR A 181 16.29 -26.40 25.21
N ASP A 182 15.96 -25.11 25.12
CA ASP A 182 16.41 -24.12 26.11
C ASP A 182 15.46 -24.02 27.29
N PHE A 183 16.02 -24.16 28.48
CA PHE A 183 15.26 -24.11 29.72
C PHE A 183 14.67 -22.71 29.93
N ARG A 184 13.34 -22.62 30.05
CA ARG A 184 12.63 -21.37 30.33
C ARG A 184 12.39 -21.18 31.82
N GLN A 185 11.69 -22.14 32.44
CA GLN A 185 11.31 -22.09 33.84
C GLN A 185 10.87 -23.47 34.35
N LEU A 186 10.75 -23.60 35.67
CA LEU A 186 10.09 -24.74 36.31
C LEU A 186 8.61 -24.42 36.53
N SER A 187 7.75 -25.38 36.23
CA SER A 187 6.29 -25.24 36.34
C SER A 187 5.69 -26.50 36.96
N ASP A 188 4.52 -26.37 37.60
CA ASP A 188 3.83 -27.53 38.18
C ASP A 188 3.32 -28.47 37.08
N TYR A 189 3.52 -29.78 37.26
CA TYR A 189 3.07 -30.81 36.31
C TYR A 189 1.56 -30.78 36.11
N ARG A 190 1.14 -30.82 34.85
CA ARG A 190 -0.26 -30.98 34.45
C ARG A 190 -0.43 -32.29 33.69
N ARG A 191 -1.59 -32.93 33.85
CA ARG A 191 -1.92 -34.12 33.05
C ARG A 191 -1.84 -33.77 31.56
N GLY A 192 -1.03 -34.53 30.82
CA GLY A 192 -0.70 -34.28 29.42
C GLY A 192 0.73 -33.81 29.19
N ASP A 193 1.44 -33.37 30.24
CA ASP A 193 2.86 -33.03 30.14
C ASP A 193 3.72 -34.29 30.00
N SER A 194 4.77 -34.18 29.18
CA SER A 194 5.70 -35.29 28.92
C SER A 194 6.47 -35.66 30.19
N ILE A 195 6.44 -36.95 30.54
CA ILE A 195 7.18 -37.51 31.69
C ILE A 195 8.70 -37.29 31.54
N ARG A 196 9.21 -37.20 30.31
CA ARG A 196 10.63 -36.94 30.02
C ARG A 196 11.11 -35.57 30.50
N HIS A 197 10.20 -34.62 30.70
CA HIS A 197 10.52 -33.25 31.10
C HIS A 197 10.38 -33.03 32.62
N ILE A 198 10.06 -34.08 33.40
CA ILE A 198 10.01 -33.98 34.86
C ILE A 198 11.40 -33.70 35.41
N ASP A 199 11.54 -32.61 36.15
CA ASP A 199 12.74 -32.35 36.92
C ASP A 199 12.65 -33.12 38.25
N TRP A 200 13.27 -34.28 38.30
CA TRP A 200 13.26 -35.12 39.50
C TRP A 200 13.91 -34.45 40.71
N LYS A 201 14.92 -33.59 40.49
CA LYS A 201 15.61 -32.88 41.59
C LYS A 201 14.72 -31.81 42.20
N ALA A 202 14.03 -31.02 41.38
CA ALA A 202 13.06 -30.02 41.83
C ALA A 202 11.83 -30.69 42.46
N THR A 203 11.35 -31.79 41.85
CA THR A 203 10.23 -32.59 42.37
C THR A 203 10.51 -33.12 43.77
N MET A 204 11.72 -33.67 44.02
CA MET A 204 12.11 -34.13 45.36
C MET A 204 12.19 -33.00 46.38
N LYS A 205 12.65 -31.81 45.97
CA LYS A 205 12.77 -30.64 46.87
C LYS A 205 11.41 -30.06 47.27
N HIS A 206 10.48 -29.98 46.33
CA HIS A 206 9.18 -29.33 46.53
C HIS A 206 8.04 -30.31 46.84
N GLN A 207 8.31 -31.62 46.86
CA GLN A 207 7.35 -32.70 47.10
C GLN A 207 6.07 -32.62 46.24
N ARG A 208 6.20 -32.07 45.03
CA ARG A 208 5.16 -32.02 44.00
C ARG A 208 5.80 -32.20 42.63
N PRO A 209 5.14 -32.88 41.67
CA PRO A 209 5.73 -33.10 40.36
C PRO A 209 5.95 -31.76 39.63
N ILE A 210 7.20 -31.48 39.29
CA ILE A 210 7.63 -30.25 38.61
C ILE A 210 8.21 -30.63 37.24
N VAL A 211 7.82 -29.86 36.22
CA VAL A 211 8.24 -30.03 34.83
C VAL A 211 9.11 -28.86 34.42
N ARG A 212 10.17 -29.14 33.66
CA ARG A 212 10.93 -28.12 32.93
C ARG A 212 10.09 -27.65 31.74
N GLU A 213 9.70 -26.39 31.76
CA GLU A 213 9.20 -25.72 30.57
C GLU A 213 10.41 -25.26 29.76
N PHE A 214 10.46 -25.65 28.49
CA PHE A 214 11.48 -25.20 27.56
C PHE A 214 10.92 -24.05 26.72
N GLN A 215 11.76 -23.12 26.29
CA GLN A 215 11.47 -22.11 25.30
C GLN A 215 11.94 -22.62 23.94
N ASP A 216 11.09 -22.47 22.92
CA ASP A 216 11.43 -22.84 21.56
C ASP A 216 12.33 -21.76 20.97
N ASP A 217 13.64 -21.97 21.04
CA ASP A 217 14.66 -21.05 20.48
C ASP A 217 15.12 -21.57 19.11
N ARG A 218 14.16 -21.70 18.19
CA ARG A 218 14.49 -21.83 16.77
C ARG A 218 14.12 -20.55 16.08
N ASP A 219 15.14 -19.72 15.89
CA ASP A 219 15.11 -18.59 14.99
C ASP A 219 14.81 -19.08 13.57
N GLN A 220 13.53 -19.11 13.21
CA GLN A 220 13.12 -19.49 11.87
C GLN A 220 13.42 -18.34 10.92
N ARG A 221 13.75 -18.69 9.69
CA ARG A 221 13.85 -17.73 8.59
C ARG A 221 12.57 -17.80 7.79
N VAL A 222 11.83 -16.71 7.70
CA VAL A 222 10.73 -16.54 6.77
C VAL A 222 11.23 -15.69 5.60
N PHE A 223 11.17 -16.24 4.40
CA PHE A 223 11.66 -15.58 3.19
C PHE A 223 10.55 -15.48 2.15
N PHE A 224 10.21 -14.26 1.75
CA PHE A 224 9.19 -14.03 0.74
C PHE A 224 9.78 -13.95 -0.67
N MET A 225 9.17 -14.65 -1.62
CA MET A 225 9.38 -14.42 -3.05
C MET A 225 8.10 -13.78 -3.60
N LEU A 226 8.13 -12.48 -3.85
CA LEU A 226 6.97 -11.72 -4.34
C LEU A 226 7.04 -11.61 -5.87
N ASP A 227 6.08 -12.23 -6.54
CA ASP A 227 5.90 -12.11 -7.98
C ASP A 227 5.44 -10.69 -8.34
N CYS A 228 6.09 -10.09 -9.33
CA CYS A 228 5.80 -8.77 -9.88
C CYS A 228 5.58 -8.81 -11.39
N GLY A 229 5.30 -9.98 -11.96
CA GLY A 229 5.01 -10.12 -13.39
C GLY A 229 3.56 -9.82 -13.76
N ARG A 230 3.25 -10.06 -15.04
CA ARG A 230 1.97 -9.70 -15.67
C ARG A 230 0.74 -10.28 -14.99
N ARG A 231 0.83 -11.47 -14.39
CA ARG A 231 -0.30 -12.13 -13.71
C ARG A 231 -0.75 -11.34 -12.49
N MET A 232 0.19 -10.72 -11.78
CA MET A 232 -0.06 -9.94 -10.58
C MET A 232 -0.71 -8.58 -10.85
N ARG A 233 -0.86 -8.18 -12.12
CA ARG A 233 -1.64 -7.01 -12.54
C ARG A 233 -3.16 -7.22 -12.45
N ALA A 234 -3.61 -8.43 -12.12
CA ALA A 234 -5.02 -8.70 -11.89
C ALA A 234 -5.57 -7.71 -10.84
N ASP A 235 -6.61 -6.98 -11.24
CA ASP A 235 -7.31 -6.03 -10.39
C ASP A 235 -8.79 -6.39 -10.43
N GLU A 236 -9.37 -6.61 -9.25
CA GLU A 236 -10.76 -7.05 -9.13
C GLU A 236 -11.73 -5.87 -9.16
N GLY A 237 -11.25 -4.64 -9.36
CA GLY A 237 -12.09 -3.47 -9.62
C GLY A 237 -13.14 -3.21 -8.53
N THR A 238 -13.02 -3.84 -7.36
CA THR A 238 -13.84 -3.48 -6.21
C THR A 238 -13.48 -2.04 -5.90
N LEU A 239 -14.49 -1.18 -5.80
CA LEU A 239 -14.44 0.28 -5.64
C LEU A 239 -13.56 0.81 -4.47
N GLY A 240 -12.78 -0.04 -3.82
CA GLY A 240 -11.81 0.28 -2.78
C GLY A 240 -10.40 0.49 -3.33
N ILE A 241 -9.76 1.50 -2.79
CA ILE A 241 -8.33 1.79 -2.97
C ILE A 241 -7.48 0.59 -2.46
N GLY A 242 -6.52 0.12 -3.26
CA GLY A 242 -5.64 -1.01 -2.91
C GLY A 242 -6.24 -2.41 -3.13
N GLY A 243 -7.15 -2.55 -4.10
CA GLY A 243 -7.82 -3.80 -4.46
C GLY A 243 -7.04 -4.74 -5.41
N SER A 244 -5.84 -4.35 -5.87
CA SER A 244 -5.07 -5.20 -6.77
C SER A 244 -4.59 -6.48 -6.08
N HIS A 245 -4.46 -7.57 -6.83
CA HIS A 245 -3.89 -8.82 -6.33
C HIS A 245 -2.49 -8.59 -5.72
N PHE A 246 -1.70 -7.73 -6.36
CA PHE A 246 -0.39 -7.35 -5.87
C PHE A 246 -0.43 -6.60 -4.52
N ASP A 247 -1.31 -5.62 -4.36
CA ASP A 247 -1.47 -4.91 -3.08
C ASP A 247 -1.84 -5.87 -1.95
N GLN A 248 -2.72 -6.84 -2.24
CA GLN A 248 -3.15 -7.84 -1.26
C GLN A 248 -2.01 -8.82 -0.91
N ALA A 249 -1.21 -9.24 -1.89
CA ALA A 249 0.00 -10.01 -1.64
C ALA A 249 1.01 -9.24 -0.78
N LEU A 250 1.22 -7.95 -1.09
CA LEU A 250 2.13 -7.09 -0.33
C LEU A 250 1.62 -6.86 1.11
N ASN A 251 0.32 -6.64 1.31
CA ASN A 251 -0.28 -6.52 2.63
C ASN A 251 -0.15 -7.82 3.44
N ALA A 252 -0.37 -8.97 2.79
CA ALA A 252 -0.20 -10.28 3.41
C ALA A 252 1.26 -10.56 3.82
N LEU A 253 2.21 -10.17 2.94
CA LEU A 253 3.64 -10.18 3.24
C LEU A 253 3.96 -9.33 4.47
N MET A 254 3.45 -8.10 4.53
CA MET A 254 3.70 -7.19 5.66
C MET A 254 3.09 -7.72 6.96
N LEU A 255 1.87 -8.28 6.92
CA LEU A 255 1.24 -8.87 8.10
C LEU A 255 2.06 -10.04 8.64
N LEU A 256 2.36 -11.02 7.78
CA LEU A 256 3.11 -12.19 8.23
C LEU A 256 4.55 -11.80 8.64
N GLY A 257 5.19 -10.89 7.90
CA GLY A 257 6.50 -10.36 8.27
C GLY A 257 6.49 -9.72 9.66
N TYR A 258 5.44 -8.97 10.01
CA TYR A 258 5.29 -8.38 11.34
C TYR A 258 5.12 -9.44 12.42
N VAL A 259 4.25 -10.43 12.19
CA VAL A 259 4.01 -11.53 13.13
C VAL A 259 5.30 -12.33 13.36
N ALA A 260 6.00 -12.71 12.30
CA ALA A 260 7.26 -13.44 12.39
C ALA A 260 8.33 -12.65 13.16
N LEU A 261 8.54 -11.37 12.84
CA LEU A 261 9.50 -10.51 13.56
C LEU A 261 9.15 -10.35 15.04
N LYS A 262 7.86 -10.23 15.37
CA LYS A 262 7.38 -10.13 16.76
C LYS A 262 7.63 -11.42 17.54
N GLU A 263 7.58 -12.57 16.87
CA GLU A 263 7.88 -13.88 17.44
C GLU A 263 9.37 -14.25 17.44
N GLY A 264 10.25 -13.33 17.06
CA GLY A 264 11.71 -13.49 17.12
C GLY A 264 12.37 -14.01 15.82
N ASP A 265 11.58 -14.27 14.79
CA ASP A 265 12.07 -14.87 13.54
C ASP A 265 12.73 -13.84 12.61
N GLU A 266 13.60 -14.34 11.72
CA GLU A 266 14.24 -13.56 10.66
C GLU A 266 13.29 -13.40 9.47
N VAL A 267 13.11 -12.18 8.96
CA VAL A 267 12.29 -11.92 7.77
C VAL A 267 13.13 -11.35 6.65
N GLY A 268 13.09 -12.02 5.49
CA GLY A 268 13.70 -11.58 4.23
C GLY A 268 12.69 -11.56 3.09
N ALA A 269 13.00 -10.87 2.01
CA ALA A 269 12.17 -10.85 0.82
C ALA A 269 13.00 -10.65 -0.45
N MET A 270 12.51 -11.16 -1.58
CA MET A 270 12.95 -10.76 -2.91
C MET A 270 11.77 -10.67 -3.86
N THR A 271 11.92 -9.88 -4.92
CA THR A 271 10.96 -9.84 -6.02
C THR A 271 11.48 -10.52 -7.27
N PHE A 272 10.56 -11.00 -8.10
CA PHE A 272 10.85 -11.59 -9.40
C PHE A 272 9.73 -11.25 -10.39
N GLY A 273 9.94 -11.53 -11.68
CA GLY A 273 8.98 -11.16 -12.72
C GLY A 273 8.93 -9.67 -13.03
N ASN A 274 9.79 -8.83 -12.40
CA ASN A 274 9.99 -7.42 -12.75
C ASN A 274 10.78 -7.27 -14.06
N ALA A 275 10.79 -6.05 -14.61
CA ALA A 275 11.76 -5.69 -15.65
C ALA A 275 13.20 -5.79 -15.13
N ALA A 276 14.16 -5.98 -16.04
CA ALA A 276 15.57 -6.10 -15.69
C ALA A 276 16.06 -4.85 -14.96
N GLY A 277 16.67 -5.02 -13.77
CA GLY A 277 17.18 -3.93 -12.94
C GLY A 277 16.18 -3.38 -11.91
N GLU A 278 14.91 -3.80 -11.97
CA GLU A 278 13.88 -3.38 -11.01
C GLU A 278 13.70 -4.35 -9.84
N GLN A 279 14.38 -5.50 -9.85
CA GLN A 279 14.31 -6.48 -8.77
C GLN A 279 14.70 -5.84 -7.44
N ARG A 280 13.98 -6.21 -6.38
CA ARG A 280 14.28 -5.81 -5.01
C ARG A 280 14.67 -7.05 -4.23
N ASP A 281 15.70 -6.90 -3.43
CA ASP A 281 16.15 -7.88 -2.47
C ASP A 281 16.22 -7.23 -1.07
N PHE A 282 15.96 -8.05 -0.06
CA PHE A 282 16.05 -7.69 1.33
C PHE A 282 16.48 -8.92 2.14
N ALA A 283 17.70 -8.88 2.66
CA ALA A 283 18.26 -10.01 3.40
C ALA A 283 17.46 -10.30 4.70
N PRO A 284 17.36 -11.57 5.13
CA PRO A 284 16.73 -11.94 6.40
C PRO A 284 17.36 -11.20 7.57
N ARG A 285 16.52 -10.48 8.33
CA ARG A 285 16.93 -9.74 9.53
C ARG A 285 15.89 -9.92 10.63
N LYS A 286 16.32 -9.77 11.88
CA LYS A 286 15.45 -9.76 13.07
C LYS A 286 15.13 -8.36 13.53
N GLY A 287 14.19 -8.26 14.48
CA GLY A 287 13.94 -7.05 15.24
C GLY A 287 12.96 -6.10 14.57
N THR A 288 12.35 -5.24 15.39
CA THR A 288 11.23 -4.38 14.98
C THR A 288 11.59 -3.36 13.90
N ALA A 289 12.84 -2.89 13.87
CA ALA A 289 13.33 -1.98 12.83
C ALA A 289 13.34 -2.61 11.42
N THR A 290 13.38 -3.93 11.32
CA THR A 290 13.38 -4.68 10.06
C THR A 290 12.09 -4.44 9.27
N MET A 291 10.95 -4.31 9.95
CA MET A 291 9.67 -4.04 9.28
C MET A 291 9.69 -2.70 8.54
N ASN A 292 10.19 -1.64 9.18
CA ASN A 292 10.32 -0.32 8.53
C ASN A 292 11.29 -0.36 7.34
N ALA A 293 12.40 -1.09 7.46
CA ALA A 293 13.35 -1.25 6.37
C ALA A 293 12.77 -2.04 5.18
N LEU A 294 12.03 -3.12 5.46
CA LEU A 294 11.33 -3.92 4.46
C LEU A 294 10.25 -3.12 3.73
N MET A 295 9.42 -2.37 4.47
CA MET A 295 8.42 -1.47 3.89
C MET A 295 9.08 -0.43 2.97
N ASN A 296 10.15 0.22 3.43
CA ASN A 296 10.88 1.19 2.61
C ASN A 296 11.48 0.54 1.34
N ARG A 297 11.86 -0.73 1.39
CA ARG A 297 12.40 -1.44 0.22
C ARG A 297 11.33 -1.83 -0.81
N LEU A 298 10.09 -2.04 -0.37
CA LEU A 298 8.99 -2.56 -1.20
C LEU A 298 7.83 -1.56 -1.42
N HIS A 299 7.92 -0.32 -0.94
CA HIS A 299 6.78 0.63 -1.02
C HIS A 299 6.43 1.09 -2.44
N ASP A 300 7.40 1.10 -3.36
CA ASP A 300 7.30 1.65 -4.71
C ASP A 300 7.25 0.59 -5.81
N ILE A 301 7.26 -0.70 -5.44
CA ILE A 301 7.23 -1.78 -6.41
C ILE A 301 5.81 -2.00 -6.93
N GLU A 302 5.69 -2.17 -8.25
CA GLU A 302 4.44 -2.40 -8.98
C GLU A 302 4.59 -3.61 -9.92
N PRO A 303 3.50 -4.36 -10.20
CA PRO A 303 3.56 -5.46 -11.15
C PRO A 303 3.67 -4.95 -12.59
N GLY A 304 4.68 -5.46 -13.30
CA GLY A 304 4.98 -5.13 -14.69
C GLY A 304 4.26 -6.01 -15.69
N SER A 305 4.48 -5.77 -16.98
CA SER A 305 3.98 -6.63 -18.08
C SER A 305 4.91 -7.81 -18.41
N SER A 306 6.00 -7.96 -17.68
CA SER A 306 7.00 -9.01 -17.84
C SER A 306 6.46 -10.39 -17.44
N HIS A 307 7.03 -11.42 -18.06
CA HIS A 307 6.79 -12.82 -17.69
C HIS A 307 7.57 -13.16 -16.42
N SER A 308 6.98 -14.01 -15.58
CA SER A 308 7.57 -14.43 -14.30
C SER A 308 8.33 -15.73 -14.50
N ASP A 309 9.66 -15.65 -14.63
CA ASP A 309 10.51 -16.84 -14.70
C ASP A 309 10.77 -17.40 -13.30
N TYR A 310 9.97 -18.39 -12.91
CA TYR A 310 10.05 -19.03 -11.60
C TYR A 310 11.37 -19.79 -11.39
N LEU A 311 11.94 -20.35 -12.45
CA LEU A 311 13.16 -21.16 -12.37
C LEU A 311 14.37 -20.26 -12.08
N VAL A 312 14.49 -19.14 -12.80
CA VAL A 312 15.54 -18.14 -12.56
C VAL A 312 15.39 -17.52 -11.17
N ALA A 313 14.16 -17.26 -10.73
CA ALA A 313 13.89 -16.77 -9.37
C ALA A 313 14.37 -17.77 -8.31
N ALA A 314 14.04 -19.06 -8.46
CA ALA A 314 14.47 -20.12 -7.55
C ALA A 314 15.99 -20.28 -7.48
N GLN A 315 16.67 -20.29 -8.64
CA GLN A 315 18.13 -20.34 -8.71
C GLN A 315 18.78 -19.13 -8.03
N SER A 316 18.17 -17.96 -8.19
CA SER A 316 18.66 -16.72 -7.58
C SER A 316 18.51 -16.73 -6.06
N LEU A 317 17.40 -17.22 -5.54
CA LEU A 317 17.22 -17.40 -4.10
C LEU A 317 18.28 -18.33 -3.51
N LEU A 318 18.49 -19.51 -4.12
CA LEU A 318 19.47 -20.49 -3.62
C LEU A 318 20.90 -19.97 -3.62
N ARG A 319 21.25 -19.11 -4.58
CA ARG A 319 22.56 -18.47 -4.67
C ARG A 319 22.74 -17.39 -3.60
N LEU A 320 21.73 -16.55 -3.37
CA LEU A 320 21.82 -15.41 -2.45
C LEU A 320 21.60 -15.84 -1.00
N TYR A 321 20.72 -16.81 -0.76
CA TYR A 321 20.24 -17.20 0.56
C TYR A 321 20.29 -18.72 0.76
N PRO A 322 21.50 -19.31 0.92
CA PRO A 322 21.68 -20.76 1.00
C PRO A 322 21.18 -21.40 2.31
N LYS A 323 20.87 -20.60 3.33
CA LYS A 323 20.42 -21.11 4.62
C LYS A 323 18.95 -21.52 4.56
N ARG A 324 18.62 -22.66 5.18
CA ARG A 324 17.24 -23.18 5.30
C ARG A 324 16.29 -22.10 5.84
N ALA A 325 15.12 -22.02 5.21
CA ALA A 325 14.07 -21.03 5.49
C ALA A 325 12.69 -21.58 5.08
N LEU A 326 11.63 -20.98 5.61
CA LEU A 326 10.28 -21.01 5.05
C LEU A 326 10.25 -20.05 3.86
N VAL A 327 10.33 -20.59 2.65
CA VAL A 327 10.18 -19.80 1.43
C VAL A 327 8.70 -19.71 1.08
N ILE A 328 8.15 -18.50 1.08
CA ILE A 328 6.77 -18.21 0.75
C ILE A 328 6.74 -17.51 -0.60
N MET A 329 6.27 -18.21 -1.63
CA MET A 329 6.10 -17.66 -2.97
C MET A 329 4.70 -17.09 -3.13
N LEU A 330 4.60 -15.77 -3.30
CA LEU A 330 3.35 -15.04 -3.52
C LEU A 330 3.19 -14.78 -5.01
N THR A 331 2.16 -15.35 -5.63
CA THR A 331 1.92 -15.25 -7.08
C THR A 331 0.42 -15.36 -7.41
N ASN A 332 0.06 -15.20 -8.68
CA ASN A 332 -1.23 -15.55 -9.25
C ASN A 332 -0.95 -16.64 -10.30
N PHE A 333 -1.07 -17.89 -9.87
CA PHE A 333 -0.74 -19.06 -10.68
C PHE A 333 -1.83 -19.30 -11.73
N ARG A 334 -1.39 -19.66 -12.94
CA ARG A 334 -2.25 -20.23 -13.98
C ARG A 334 -1.67 -21.51 -14.56
N ASP A 335 -2.52 -22.28 -15.23
CA ASP A 335 -2.21 -23.58 -15.80
C ASP A 335 -0.97 -23.54 -16.72
N GLU A 336 -0.78 -22.44 -17.48
CA GLU A 336 0.37 -22.29 -18.37
C GLU A 336 1.70 -22.15 -17.62
N ASP A 337 1.67 -21.73 -16.36
CA ASP A 337 2.85 -21.52 -15.53
C ASP A 337 3.37 -22.84 -14.91
N ALA A 338 2.58 -23.93 -15.01
CA ALA A 338 2.88 -25.22 -14.39
C ALA A 338 4.22 -25.83 -14.84
N ALA A 339 4.57 -25.66 -16.11
CA ALA A 339 5.79 -26.22 -16.69
C ALA A 339 7.07 -25.59 -16.09
N GLU A 340 7.01 -24.31 -15.69
CA GLU A 340 8.13 -23.57 -15.10
C GLU A 340 8.12 -23.63 -13.57
N LEU A 341 6.93 -23.55 -12.96
CA LEU A 341 6.79 -23.54 -11.51
C LEU A 341 7.18 -24.89 -10.91
N ARG A 342 6.78 -26.02 -11.51
CA ARG A 342 7.10 -27.37 -11.01
C ARG A 342 8.61 -27.62 -10.84
N PRO A 343 9.49 -27.38 -11.83
CA PRO A 343 10.93 -27.54 -11.65
C PRO A 343 11.52 -26.53 -10.65
N ALA A 344 11.00 -25.30 -10.59
CA ALA A 344 11.41 -24.30 -9.61
C ALA A 344 11.13 -24.75 -8.16
N LEU A 345 9.92 -25.26 -7.90
CA LEU A 345 9.55 -25.82 -6.59
C LEU A 345 10.39 -27.03 -6.24
N ARG A 346 10.64 -27.93 -7.20
CA ARG A 346 11.51 -29.09 -6.97
C ARG A 346 12.92 -28.66 -6.56
N LEU A 347 13.44 -27.57 -7.15
CA LEU A 347 14.75 -27.03 -6.83
C LEU A 347 14.78 -26.42 -5.41
N LEU A 348 13.80 -25.57 -5.08
CA LEU A 348 13.70 -24.91 -3.77
C LEU A 348 13.50 -25.91 -2.63
N ARG A 349 12.63 -26.91 -2.83
CA ARG A 349 12.30 -27.93 -1.81
C ARG A 349 13.47 -28.84 -1.41
N ARG A 350 14.60 -28.80 -2.13
CA ARG A 350 15.83 -29.51 -1.72
C ARG A 350 16.50 -28.87 -0.51
N HIS A 351 16.31 -27.57 -0.30
CA HIS A 351 17.00 -26.80 0.73
C HIS A 351 16.07 -26.03 1.66
N HIS A 352 14.84 -25.73 1.22
CA HIS A 352 13.88 -24.91 1.95
C HIS A 352 12.56 -25.64 2.15
N LEU A 353 11.83 -25.25 3.20
CA LEU A 353 10.41 -25.55 3.27
C LEU A 353 9.69 -24.53 2.40
N VAL A 354 8.91 -24.97 1.41
CA VAL A 354 8.31 -24.08 0.41
C VAL A 354 6.80 -24.07 0.57
N LEU A 355 6.22 -22.88 0.63
CA LEU A 355 4.79 -22.62 0.59
C LEU A 355 4.51 -21.77 -0.65
N VAL A 356 3.66 -22.28 -1.55
CA VAL A 356 3.13 -21.50 -2.67
C VAL A 356 1.80 -20.90 -2.26
N ALA A 357 1.70 -19.58 -2.32
CA ALA A 357 0.48 -18.84 -2.05
C ALA A 357 0.02 -18.18 -3.35
N SER A 358 -0.91 -18.86 -4.01
CA SER A 358 -1.55 -18.42 -5.23
C SER A 358 -2.81 -17.61 -4.90
N LEU A 359 -2.97 -16.49 -5.60
CA LEU A 359 -4.18 -15.68 -5.60
C LEU A 359 -5.12 -16.11 -6.72
N ARG A 360 -6.40 -16.27 -6.39
CA ARG A 360 -7.47 -16.53 -7.36
C ARG A 360 -8.45 -15.38 -7.48
N GLU A 361 -8.92 -15.14 -8.69
CA GLU A 361 -9.83 -14.04 -8.99
C GLU A 361 -11.25 -14.31 -8.46
N LYS A 362 -11.77 -13.36 -7.66
CA LYS A 362 -13.12 -13.40 -7.08
C LYS A 362 -14.23 -13.52 -8.13
N VAL A 363 -14.00 -12.96 -9.32
CA VAL A 363 -14.98 -13.00 -10.43
C VAL A 363 -15.37 -14.43 -10.80
N ILE A 364 -14.45 -15.40 -10.67
CA ILE A 364 -14.73 -16.80 -10.96
C ILE A 364 -15.78 -17.35 -10.00
N GLY A 365 -15.65 -17.07 -8.70
CA GLY A 365 -16.64 -17.46 -7.70
C GLY A 365 -17.99 -16.76 -7.90
N GLN A 366 -17.98 -15.49 -8.33
CA GLN A 366 -19.19 -14.74 -8.65
C GLN A 366 -19.94 -15.36 -9.82
N LEU A 367 -19.23 -15.69 -10.91
CA LEU A 367 -19.79 -16.38 -12.08
C LEU A 367 -20.34 -17.77 -11.72
N GLN A 368 -19.71 -18.49 -10.79
CA GLN A 368 -20.24 -19.78 -10.33
C GLN A 368 -21.56 -19.64 -9.56
N SER A 369 -21.72 -18.54 -8.81
CA SER A 369 -22.89 -18.29 -7.97
C SER A 369 -24.04 -17.55 -8.68
N GLN A 370 -23.86 -17.16 -9.94
CA GLN A 370 -24.86 -16.35 -10.64
C GLN A 370 -26.12 -17.16 -11.01
N PRO A 371 -27.29 -16.51 -11.12
CA PRO A 371 -28.52 -17.19 -11.55
C PRO A 371 -28.42 -17.76 -12.98
N HIS A 372 -29.08 -18.90 -13.20
CA HIS A 372 -29.11 -19.62 -14.49
C HIS A 372 -30.42 -19.40 -15.25
N ASP A 373 -30.88 -18.14 -15.34
CA ASP A 373 -32.15 -17.77 -15.96
C ASP A 373 -32.08 -17.69 -17.50
N THR A 374 -30.89 -17.59 -18.08
CA THR A 374 -30.68 -17.62 -19.54
C THR A 374 -29.69 -18.72 -19.96
N PRO A 375 -29.82 -19.28 -21.19
CA PRO A 375 -28.85 -20.24 -21.71
C PRO A 375 -27.40 -19.72 -21.70
N GLN A 376 -27.22 -18.43 -21.95
CA GLN A 376 -25.92 -17.75 -21.91
C GLN A 376 -25.32 -17.80 -20.51
N ARG A 377 -26.09 -17.43 -19.47
CA ARG A 377 -25.64 -17.51 -18.08
C ARG A 377 -25.39 -18.95 -17.64
N GLY A 378 -26.19 -19.90 -18.13
CA GLY A 378 -25.94 -21.33 -17.96
C GLY A 378 -24.57 -21.76 -18.49
N ALA A 379 -24.21 -21.34 -19.70
CA ALA A 379 -22.92 -21.62 -20.30
C ALA A 379 -21.76 -20.94 -19.55
N GLU A 380 -21.94 -19.69 -19.12
CA GLU A 380 -20.95 -18.96 -18.32
C GLU A 380 -20.65 -19.67 -16.99
N VAL A 381 -21.67 -20.15 -16.28
CA VAL A 381 -21.45 -20.87 -15.02
C VAL A 381 -20.75 -22.21 -15.25
N ALA A 382 -21.17 -22.96 -16.27
CA ALA A 382 -20.51 -24.20 -16.64
C ALA A 382 -19.02 -23.97 -16.98
N ALA A 383 -18.73 -22.93 -17.77
CA ALA A 383 -17.36 -22.53 -18.08
C ALA A 383 -16.57 -22.12 -16.83
N ALA A 384 -17.18 -21.38 -15.90
CA ALA A 384 -16.53 -20.99 -14.65
C ALA A 384 -16.22 -22.18 -13.73
N HIS A 385 -17.08 -23.22 -13.70
CA HIS A 385 -16.79 -24.46 -12.98
C HIS A 385 -15.66 -25.26 -13.64
N LEU A 386 -15.69 -25.41 -14.97
CA LEU A 386 -14.64 -26.12 -15.71
C LEU A 386 -13.28 -25.43 -15.57
N PHE A 387 -13.26 -24.10 -15.66
CA PHE A 387 -12.05 -23.31 -15.50
C PHE A 387 -11.45 -23.46 -14.09
N GLU A 388 -12.28 -23.31 -13.05
CA GLU A 388 -11.82 -23.48 -11.66
C GLU A 388 -11.35 -24.90 -11.37
N GLN A 389 -12.00 -25.91 -11.96
CA GLN A 389 -11.56 -27.29 -11.82
C GLN A 389 -10.20 -27.52 -12.50
N SER A 390 -10.04 -27.10 -13.76
CA SER A 390 -8.76 -27.17 -14.49
C SER A 390 -7.63 -26.53 -13.69
N ARG A 391 -7.88 -25.32 -13.17
CA ARG A 391 -6.93 -24.58 -12.35
C ARG A 391 -6.55 -25.31 -11.07
N ARG A 392 -7.53 -25.84 -10.33
CA ARG A 392 -7.27 -26.60 -9.11
C ARG A 392 -6.45 -27.86 -9.40
N ASP A 393 -6.79 -28.57 -10.47
CA ASP A 393 -6.08 -29.78 -10.87
C ASP A 393 -4.63 -29.45 -11.28
N ALA A 394 -4.42 -28.39 -12.06
CA ALA A 394 -3.09 -27.91 -12.44
C ALA A 394 -2.26 -27.48 -11.22
N PHE A 395 -2.85 -26.72 -10.30
CA PHE A 395 -2.19 -26.30 -9.06
C PHE A 395 -1.80 -27.51 -8.21
N ALA A 396 -2.71 -28.48 -8.04
CA ALA A 396 -2.46 -29.72 -7.30
C ALA A 396 -1.36 -30.58 -7.94
N GLN A 397 -1.29 -30.63 -9.28
CA GLN A 397 -0.21 -31.34 -9.98
C GLN A 397 1.16 -30.70 -9.76
N VAL A 398 1.23 -29.36 -9.70
CA VAL A 398 2.48 -28.61 -9.52
C VAL A 398 2.96 -28.69 -8.07
N VAL A 399 2.06 -28.43 -7.13
CA VAL A 399 2.35 -28.41 -5.70
C VAL A 399 2.52 -29.84 -5.15
N GLY A 400 1.82 -30.82 -5.72
CA GLY A 400 1.75 -32.20 -5.25
C GLY A 400 0.93 -32.31 -3.97
N ASN A 401 1.23 -33.31 -3.14
CA ASN A 401 0.58 -33.53 -1.84
C ASN A 401 1.08 -32.57 -0.74
N ASP A 402 1.54 -31.37 -1.08
CA ASP A 402 2.03 -30.40 -0.09
C ASP A 402 0.85 -29.64 0.55
N PRO A 403 0.54 -29.89 1.84
CA PRO A 403 -0.62 -29.29 2.51
C PRO A 403 -0.38 -27.83 2.92
N LEU A 404 0.84 -27.30 2.74
CA LEU A 404 1.19 -25.94 3.15
C LEU A 404 0.73 -24.91 2.12
N SER A 405 0.84 -25.26 0.84
CA SER A 405 0.53 -24.37 -0.27
C SER A 405 -0.99 -24.10 -0.35
N ILE A 406 -1.34 -22.89 -0.76
CA ILE A 406 -2.71 -22.35 -0.73
C ILE A 406 -3.05 -21.68 -2.06
N ASP A 407 -4.30 -21.81 -2.48
CA ASP A 407 -4.91 -21.07 -3.59
C ASP A 407 -6.19 -20.42 -3.05
N VAL A 408 -6.16 -19.10 -2.85
CA VAL A 408 -7.18 -18.36 -2.09
C VAL A 408 -7.52 -17.02 -2.73
N GLU A 409 -8.70 -16.49 -2.39
CA GLU A 409 -9.06 -15.12 -2.78
C GLU A 409 -8.19 -14.08 -2.04
N PRO A 410 -7.98 -12.89 -2.64
CA PRO A 410 -7.08 -11.87 -2.07
C PRO A 410 -7.42 -11.49 -0.63
N ALA A 411 -8.69 -11.35 -0.30
CA ALA A 411 -9.15 -10.98 1.05
C ALA A 411 -8.80 -12.03 2.12
N GLN A 412 -8.59 -13.29 1.73
CA GLN A 412 -8.30 -14.40 2.65
C GLN A 412 -6.80 -14.64 2.82
N LEU A 413 -5.97 -14.11 1.92
CA LEU A 413 -4.55 -14.45 1.82
C LEU A 413 -3.79 -14.16 3.12
N ALA A 414 -3.93 -12.96 3.67
CA ALA A 414 -3.17 -12.51 4.84
C ALA A 414 -3.40 -13.41 6.07
N VAL A 415 -4.67 -13.67 6.41
CA VAL A 415 -5.05 -14.53 7.55
C VAL A 415 -4.61 -15.97 7.31
N THR A 416 -4.79 -16.47 6.09
CA THR A 416 -4.42 -17.85 5.74
C THR A 416 -2.91 -18.07 5.86
N LEU A 417 -2.10 -17.13 5.37
CA LEU A 417 -0.64 -17.20 5.49
C LEU A 417 -0.16 -17.24 6.94
N VAL A 418 -0.71 -16.38 7.81
CA VAL A 418 -0.36 -16.38 9.24
C VAL A 418 -0.72 -17.72 9.88
N ASN A 419 -1.91 -18.24 9.60
CA ASN A 419 -2.33 -19.55 10.10
C ASN A 419 -1.43 -20.69 9.58
N ARG A 420 -1.00 -20.66 8.32
CA ARG A 420 -0.05 -21.64 7.75
C ARG A 420 1.31 -21.56 8.41
N TYR A 421 1.84 -20.35 8.59
CA TYR A 421 3.08 -20.12 9.31
C TYR A 421 3.03 -20.66 10.76
N HIS A 422 1.98 -20.38 11.52
CA HIS A 422 1.82 -20.95 12.87
C HIS A 422 1.71 -22.49 12.84
N SER A 423 1.08 -23.06 11.80
CA SER A 423 1.01 -24.52 11.64
C SER A 423 2.38 -25.15 11.41
N VAL A 424 3.23 -24.50 10.60
CA VAL A 424 4.62 -24.90 10.35
C VAL A 424 5.44 -24.84 11.63
N LYS A 425 5.33 -23.73 12.37
CA LYS A 425 6.04 -23.52 13.64
C LYS A 425 5.67 -24.58 14.67
N ARG A 426 4.36 -24.85 14.83
CA ARG A 426 3.84 -25.88 15.73
C ARG A 426 4.27 -27.31 15.36
N ALA A 427 4.34 -27.62 14.07
CA ALA A 427 4.74 -28.94 13.60
C ALA A 427 6.27 -29.15 13.61
N GLY A 428 7.06 -28.12 13.93
CA GLY A 428 8.53 -28.21 13.97
C GLY A 428 9.14 -28.56 12.61
N LEU A 429 8.51 -28.15 11.51
CA LEU A 429 8.92 -28.52 10.15
C LEU A 429 10.21 -27.81 9.70
N LEU A 430 10.63 -26.75 10.40
CA LEU A 430 11.79 -25.92 10.10
C LEU A 430 12.99 -26.16 11.02
#